data_AF-A0A7J4DUG9-F1
#
_entry.id   AF-A0A7J4DUG9-F1
#
_cell.length_a   1.000
_cell.length_b   1.000
_cell.length_c   1.000
_cell.angle_alpha   90.00
_cell.angle_beta   90.00
_cell.angle_gamma   90.00
#
_symmetry.space_group_name_H-M   'P 1'
#
loop_
_entity.id
_entity.type
_entity.pdbx_description
1 polymer ?
#
loop_
_entity_poly.entity_id
_entity_poly.type
_entity_poly.pdbx_seq_one_letter_code
_entity_poly.pdbx_strand_id
1 'polypeptide(L)'
;MLARTVGVLESEAIHNLLRERGWSRLTDIQLKAIPVIKGGCNAVIVAPTGYGKTEAALLPILDEMVKLGEEAKPITVLYITPLRALINDLYERIKWWAERLGFRVARKHGDVPRSERTKRLRKAPHILITTPESLEIDLDWAYRFREYYKNVKWVIVDEAHEIVSTRRGIQLAVLLERLRRIAGDFQLILLSATIGDPALVGKAFAGSSKRPLKVVSVDLEKTLELVIDVVPVEEGSRFWDEAGKKIVEHVEPLTLVFVNSKYVAEKLHESIERIGKYRVAVHHASMSAKAKEEVERKAKEGKLDIIICTKTLELGIDIGHVKKVILFRPAGTVSSLIQRLGRSGHTIEGVSRGVIIAANKSDLLEALAEARLAVRGVVEKPRIWGDGLIEMVARSTIGMALTQSYSVDEIYDILSSVYYFKHLDRKLYDRILAKLVESNIVKITGNVVVPGPSFFRIWRFEVQQNGRKWWEKGFAEFFTTMGERDTFTVKNEKGDIVGELDSEYVFKTLRVGNVIRLAGKKWVITAIDEVTQMVYVREAQEQTPVIPFWRGEGPEVSMEVIDEMYAILKEMVLDKLD
;
A
#
# COMPACT_ATOMS: atom_id res chain seq x y z
N MET A 1 -14.73 13.88 34.45
CA MET A 1 -13.86 12.93 33.71
C MET A 1 -13.88 13.19 32.19
N LEU A 2 -13.87 14.47 31.78
CA LEU A 2 -13.70 14.99 30.40
C LEU A 2 -12.47 15.93 30.32
N ALA A 3 -11.75 16.08 31.44
CA ALA A 3 -10.78 17.15 31.68
C ALA A 3 -9.47 17.03 30.89
N ARG A 4 -9.23 15.92 30.18
CA ARG A 4 -8.08 15.76 29.26
C ARG A 4 -8.42 15.98 27.78
N THR A 5 -9.70 16.10 27.43
CA THR A 5 -10.15 16.36 26.05
C THR A 5 -10.54 17.83 25.88
N VAL A 6 -11.11 18.42 26.93
CA VAL A 6 -11.49 19.85 27.01
C VAL A 6 -10.21 20.69 27.08
N GLY A 7 -9.80 21.26 25.95
CA GLY A 7 -8.67 22.20 25.86
C GLY A 7 -7.80 22.04 24.62
N VAL A 8 -7.82 20.87 23.97
CA VAL A 8 -7.00 20.62 22.75
C VAL A 8 -7.83 20.74 21.47
N LEU A 9 -9.09 20.31 21.52
CA LEU A 9 -10.11 20.54 20.49
C LEU A 9 -11.14 21.54 21.03
N GLU A 10 -11.55 22.50 20.20
CA GLU A 10 -12.40 23.61 20.62
C GLU A 10 -13.88 23.40 20.25
N SER A 11 -14.15 22.64 19.18
CA SER A 11 -15.49 22.43 18.65
C SER A 11 -16.34 21.52 19.54
N GLU A 12 -17.44 22.08 20.06
CA GLU A 12 -18.46 21.32 20.79
C GLU A 12 -19.09 20.21 19.93
N ALA A 13 -19.24 20.45 18.63
CA ALA A 13 -19.74 19.44 17.70
C ALA A 13 -18.82 18.21 17.67
N ILE A 14 -17.50 18.40 17.66
CA ILE A 14 -16.55 17.29 17.70
C ILE A 14 -16.61 16.55 19.06
N HIS A 15 -16.76 17.27 20.17
CA HIS A 15 -16.96 16.65 21.48
C HIS A 15 -18.24 15.80 21.54
N ASN A 16 -19.32 16.23 20.88
CA ASN A 16 -20.54 15.44 20.76
C ASN A 16 -20.32 14.16 19.96
N LEU A 17 -19.61 14.26 18.84
CA LEU A 17 -19.29 13.09 17.99
C LEU A 17 -18.36 12.10 18.69
N LEU A 18 -17.40 12.57 19.49
CA LEU A 18 -16.57 11.70 20.33
C LEU A 18 -17.44 10.88 21.31
N ARG A 19 -18.45 11.52 21.93
CA ARG A 19 -19.42 10.84 22.80
C ARG A 19 -20.30 9.86 22.04
N GLU A 20 -20.81 10.23 20.86
CA GLU A 20 -21.61 9.33 19.99
C GLU A 20 -20.83 8.07 19.60
N ARG A 21 -19.52 8.22 19.36
CA ARG A 21 -18.62 7.10 19.05
C ARG A 21 -18.20 6.27 20.26
N GLY A 22 -18.65 6.66 21.46
CA GLY A 22 -18.33 5.99 22.73
C GLY A 22 -16.91 6.25 23.24
N TRP A 23 -16.24 7.31 22.76
CA TRP A 23 -14.87 7.62 23.15
C TRP A 23 -14.86 8.44 24.44
N SER A 24 -14.42 7.82 25.53
CA SER A 24 -14.28 8.48 26.84
C SER A 24 -12.99 9.31 26.96
N ARG A 25 -11.95 8.97 26.17
CA ARG A 25 -10.66 9.67 26.14
C ARG A 25 -10.02 9.58 24.75
N LEU A 26 -9.17 10.56 24.43
CA LEU A 26 -8.27 10.49 23.29
C LEU A 26 -7.05 9.63 23.62
N THR A 27 -6.43 9.03 22.60
CA THR A 27 -5.18 8.27 22.76
C THR A 27 -3.99 9.21 22.93
N ASP A 28 -2.88 8.72 23.48
CA ASP A 28 -1.68 9.55 23.70
C ASP A 28 -1.13 10.12 22.40
N ILE A 29 -1.19 9.36 21.30
CA ILE A 29 -0.76 9.85 19.99
C ILE A 29 -1.68 10.98 19.48
N GLN A 30 -2.99 10.89 19.73
CA GLN A 30 -3.93 11.95 19.39
C GLN A 30 -3.64 13.22 20.22
N LEU A 31 -3.47 13.08 21.53
CA LEU A 31 -3.16 14.20 22.43
C LEU A 31 -1.85 14.91 22.07
N LYS A 32 -0.81 14.17 21.65
CA LYS A 32 0.46 14.74 21.20
C LYS A 32 0.38 15.37 19.80
N ALA A 33 -0.41 14.79 18.88
CA ALA A 33 -0.48 15.25 17.49
C ALA A 33 -1.32 16.52 17.31
N ILE A 34 -2.45 16.64 18.03
CA ILE A 34 -3.37 17.78 17.91
C ILE A 34 -2.66 19.14 18.04
N PRO A 35 -1.86 19.43 19.09
CA PRO A 35 -1.21 20.75 19.22
C PRO A 35 -0.18 21.02 18.11
N VAL A 36 0.52 19.99 17.62
CA VAL A 36 1.47 20.12 16.51
C VAL A 36 0.74 20.48 15.21
N ILE A 37 -0.39 19.83 14.94
CA ILE A 37 -1.19 20.09 13.74
C ILE A 37 -1.85 21.47 13.82
N LYS A 38 -2.49 21.82 14.94
CA LYS A 38 -3.11 23.14 15.12
C LYS A 38 -2.09 24.28 15.08
N GLY A 39 -0.84 24.01 15.48
CA GLY A 39 0.28 24.94 15.32
C GLY A 39 0.78 25.11 13.87
N GLY A 40 0.19 24.43 12.88
CA GLY A 40 0.54 24.56 11.47
C GLY A 40 1.86 23.90 11.06
N CYS A 41 2.45 23.06 11.92
CA CYS A 41 3.68 22.33 11.63
C CYS A 41 3.42 21.20 10.62
N ASN A 42 4.37 20.92 9.73
CA ASN A 42 4.40 19.62 9.06
C ASN A 42 4.66 18.54 10.11
N ALA A 43 4.00 17.39 9.99
CA ALA A 43 4.05 16.35 11.02
C ALA A 43 4.36 14.98 10.43
N VAL A 44 5.16 14.18 11.14
CA VAL A 44 5.27 12.73 10.92
C VAL A 44 4.74 12.03 12.16
N ILE A 45 3.58 11.42 12.05
CA ILE A 45 2.89 10.73 13.13
C ILE A 45 3.22 9.24 13.03
N VAL A 46 3.96 8.73 14.00
CA VAL A 46 4.39 7.33 14.08
C VAL A 46 3.70 6.67 15.26
N ALA A 47 2.83 5.71 14.97
CA ALA A 47 2.20 4.87 15.97
C ALA A 47 1.71 3.55 15.34
N PRO A 48 1.66 2.44 16.10
CA PRO A 48 1.15 1.17 15.61
C PRO A 48 -0.30 1.27 15.11
N THR A 49 -0.72 0.29 14.30
CA THR A 49 -2.13 0.22 13.88
C THR A 49 -3.04 0.00 15.10
N GLY A 50 -4.25 0.55 15.04
CA GLY A 50 -5.22 0.50 16.15
C GLY A 50 -5.13 1.68 17.13
N TYR A 51 -4.06 2.47 17.11
CA TYR A 51 -3.85 3.58 18.05
C TYR A 51 -4.51 4.91 17.65
N GLY A 52 -5.30 4.92 16.57
CA GLY A 52 -6.06 6.09 16.15
C GLY A 52 -5.26 7.17 15.41
N LYS A 53 -4.21 6.80 14.66
CA LYS A 53 -3.42 7.70 13.80
C LYS A 53 -4.28 8.55 12.85
N THR A 54 -5.29 7.91 12.23
CA THR A 54 -6.19 8.59 11.31
C THR A 54 -6.89 9.77 12.01
N GLU A 55 -7.49 9.55 13.19
CA GLU A 55 -8.11 10.61 13.97
C GLU A 55 -7.10 11.58 14.59
N ALA A 56 -5.86 11.13 14.88
CA ALA A 56 -4.80 12.02 15.34
C ALA A 56 -4.49 13.12 14.32
N ALA A 57 -4.62 12.82 13.02
CA ALA A 57 -4.54 13.82 11.95
C ALA A 57 -5.86 14.49 11.63
N LEU A 58 -6.95 13.73 11.57
CA LEU A 58 -8.24 14.20 11.07
C LEU A 58 -8.96 15.13 12.05
N LEU A 59 -9.00 14.81 13.34
CA LEU A 59 -9.73 15.60 14.34
C LEU A 59 -9.25 17.05 14.42
N PRO A 60 -7.94 17.37 14.52
CA PRO A 60 -7.50 18.77 14.54
C PRO A 60 -7.83 19.51 13.24
N ILE A 61 -7.81 18.84 12.09
CA ILE A 61 -8.19 19.45 10.81
C ILE A 61 -9.69 19.73 10.77
N LEU A 62 -10.53 18.77 11.21
CA LEU A 62 -11.97 18.97 11.27
C LEU A 62 -12.35 20.09 12.24
N ASP A 63 -11.63 20.23 13.36
CA ASP A 63 -11.81 21.33 14.31
C ASP A 63 -11.61 22.69 13.62
N GLU A 64 -10.53 22.83 12.85
CA GLU A 64 -10.26 24.03 12.05
C GLU A 64 -11.26 24.22 10.91
N MET A 65 -11.71 23.14 10.26
CA MET A 65 -12.74 23.23 9.22
C MET A 65 -14.09 23.70 9.79
N VAL A 66 -14.48 23.24 10.98
CA VAL A 66 -15.71 23.70 11.63
C VAL A 66 -15.65 25.21 11.90
N LYS A 67 -14.49 25.73 12.29
CA LYS A 67 -14.28 27.19 12.45
C LYS A 67 -14.43 27.95 11.13
N LEU A 68 -13.99 27.37 10.01
CA LEU A 68 -14.20 27.95 8.68
C LEU A 68 -15.68 27.91 8.25
N GLY A 69 -16.45 26.93 8.71
CA GLY A 69 -17.87 26.79 8.36
C GLY A 69 -18.10 26.75 6.85
N GLU A 70 -18.92 27.67 6.34
CA GLU A 70 -19.23 27.80 4.91
C GLU A 70 -18.03 28.27 4.06
N GLU A 71 -17.00 28.87 4.66
CA GLU A 71 -15.79 29.29 3.96
C GLU A 71 -14.86 28.11 3.61
N ALA A 72 -15.15 26.90 4.12
CA ALA A 72 -14.43 25.69 3.76
C ALA A 72 -14.62 25.37 2.27
N LYS A 73 -13.64 25.77 1.44
CA LYS A 73 -13.69 25.58 -0.02
C LYS A 73 -13.58 24.10 -0.40
N PRO A 74 -14.06 23.70 -1.60
CA PRO A 74 -13.87 22.34 -2.08
C PRO A 74 -12.39 21.97 -2.20
N ILE A 75 -12.04 20.72 -1.87
CA ILE A 75 -10.68 20.16 -1.81
C ILE A 75 -9.76 20.96 -0.87
N THR A 76 -10.29 21.35 0.28
CA THR A 76 -9.48 21.94 1.36
C THR A 76 -8.56 20.89 2.00
N VAL A 77 -9.00 19.62 2.02
CA VAL A 77 -8.21 18.49 2.53
C VAL A 77 -8.00 17.46 1.43
N LEU A 78 -6.74 17.08 1.21
CA LEU A 78 -6.35 15.99 0.33
C LEU A 78 -5.78 14.85 1.18
N TYR A 79 -6.44 13.69 1.17
CA TYR A 79 -5.97 12.48 1.83
C TYR A 79 -5.43 11.51 0.77
N ILE A 80 -4.16 11.18 0.86
CA ILE A 80 -3.45 10.32 -0.09
C ILE A 80 -3.14 9.01 0.62
N THR A 81 -3.61 7.89 0.05
CA THR A 81 -3.23 6.55 0.52
C THR A 81 -2.62 5.75 -0.63
N PRO A 82 -1.52 5.02 -0.40
CA PRO A 82 -0.92 4.20 -1.44
C PRO A 82 -1.80 2.99 -1.78
N LEU A 83 -2.52 2.42 -0.82
CA LEU A 83 -3.25 1.18 -1.08
C LEU A 83 -4.69 1.45 -1.49
N ARG A 84 -5.05 0.99 -2.70
CA ARG A 84 -6.44 1.06 -3.18
C ARG A 84 -7.41 0.30 -2.28
N ALA A 85 -6.98 -0.84 -1.74
CA ALA A 85 -7.79 -1.70 -0.88
C ALA A 85 -8.28 -0.99 0.40
N LEU A 86 -7.52 0.01 0.89
CA LEU A 86 -7.87 0.75 2.11
C LEU A 86 -8.80 1.95 1.86
N ILE A 87 -9.00 2.36 0.60
CA ILE A 87 -9.75 3.59 0.30
C ILE A 87 -11.20 3.49 0.75
N ASN A 88 -11.83 2.32 0.63
CA ASN A 88 -13.24 2.14 0.96
C ASN A 88 -13.48 2.24 2.47
N ASP A 89 -12.69 1.53 3.26
CA ASP A 89 -12.76 1.57 4.73
C ASP A 89 -12.46 2.97 5.25
N LEU A 90 -11.41 3.59 4.70
CA LEU A 90 -11.04 4.96 5.04
C LEU A 90 -12.12 5.97 4.63
N TYR A 91 -12.76 5.78 3.47
CA TYR A 91 -13.84 6.62 3.00
C TYR A 91 -15.01 6.62 3.97
N GLU A 92 -15.53 5.44 4.35
CA GLU A 92 -16.63 5.37 5.32
C GLU A 92 -16.23 5.93 6.69
N ARG A 93 -14.98 5.67 7.14
CA ARG A 93 -14.45 6.20 8.41
C ARG A 93 -14.39 7.73 8.44
N ILE A 94 -13.85 8.36 7.39
CA ILE A 94 -13.72 9.82 7.29
C ILE A 94 -15.10 10.46 7.09
N LYS A 95 -15.92 9.86 6.21
CA LYS A 95 -17.28 10.31 5.90
C LYS A 95 -18.15 10.38 7.14
N TRP A 96 -18.06 9.39 8.03
CA TRP A 96 -18.83 9.38 9.29
C TRP A 96 -18.63 10.67 10.11
N TRP A 97 -17.38 11.14 10.22
CA TRP A 97 -17.04 12.39 10.91
C TRP A 97 -17.45 13.61 10.09
N ALA A 98 -16.97 13.69 8.86
CA ALA A 98 -17.05 14.88 8.04
C ALA A 98 -18.49 15.24 7.65
N GLU A 99 -19.34 14.27 7.27
CA GLU A 99 -20.71 14.55 6.85
C GLU A 99 -21.58 15.04 8.02
N ARG A 100 -21.34 14.54 9.25
CA ARG A 100 -22.01 15.03 10.47
C ARG A 100 -21.62 16.46 10.83
N LEU A 101 -20.46 16.92 10.36
CA LEU A 101 -19.99 18.30 10.49
C LEU A 101 -20.34 19.16 9.26
N GLY A 102 -21.14 18.63 8.32
CA GLY A 102 -21.57 19.35 7.11
C GLY A 102 -20.57 19.32 5.94
N PHE A 103 -19.48 18.55 6.04
CA PHE A 103 -18.46 18.47 5.00
C PHE A 103 -18.65 17.27 4.07
N ARG A 104 -18.51 17.51 2.75
CA ARG A 104 -18.61 16.46 1.73
C ARG A 104 -17.29 15.72 1.56
N VAL A 105 -17.36 14.41 1.48
CA VAL A 105 -16.23 13.52 1.23
C VAL A 105 -16.43 12.77 -0.07
N ALA A 106 -15.37 12.60 -0.86
CA ALA A 106 -15.37 11.70 -2.02
C ALA A 106 -14.05 10.95 -2.12
N ARG A 107 -14.08 9.80 -2.80
CA ARG A 107 -12.89 9.01 -3.16
C ARG A 107 -12.58 9.12 -4.66
N LYS A 108 -11.33 8.88 -5.02
CA LYS A 108 -10.84 8.87 -6.40
C LYS A 108 -9.75 7.81 -6.58
N HIS A 109 -10.10 6.75 -7.30
CA HIS A 109 -9.18 5.73 -7.79
C HIS A 109 -9.74 5.08 -9.07
N GLY A 110 -8.94 4.18 -9.67
CA GLY A 110 -9.26 3.52 -10.94
C GLY A 110 -10.60 2.75 -10.96
N ASP A 111 -11.04 2.25 -9.80
CA ASP A 111 -12.19 1.36 -9.68
C ASP A 111 -13.49 2.09 -9.28
N VAL A 112 -13.43 3.41 -9.06
CA VAL A 112 -14.61 4.22 -8.70
C VAL A 112 -15.63 4.21 -9.85
N PRO A 113 -16.92 3.88 -9.60
CA PRO A 113 -17.95 3.85 -10.64
C PRO A 113 -18.11 5.18 -11.39
N ARG A 114 -18.50 5.13 -12.67
CA ARG A 114 -18.70 6.33 -13.51
C ARG A 114 -19.71 7.32 -12.89
N SER A 115 -20.76 6.84 -12.24
CA SER A 115 -21.77 7.67 -11.56
C SER A 115 -21.16 8.53 -10.44
N GLU A 116 -20.30 7.96 -9.61
CA GLU A 116 -19.61 8.66 -8.53
C GLU A 116 -18.62 9.70 -9.09
N ARG A 117 -17.92 9.38 -10.20
CA ARG A 117 -17.05 10.33 -10.91
C ARG A 117 -17.82 11.57 -11.39
N THR A 118 -18.99 11.37 -11.99
CA THR A 118 -19.85 12.48 -12.48
C THR A 118 -20.39 13.32 -11.34
N LYS A 119 -20.83 12.70 -10.24
CA LYS A 119 -21.33 13.40 -9.05
C LYS A 119 -20.26 14.34 -8.47
N ARG A 120 -19.01 13.88 -8.39
CA ARG A 120 -17.86 14.66 -7.90
C ARG A 120 -17.60 15.92 -8.73
N LEU A 121 -17.77 15.86 -10.05
CA LEU A 121 -17.61 17.04 -10.92
C LEU A 121 -18.74 18.05 -10.76
N ARG A 122 -19.96 17.59 -10.47
CA ARG A 122 -21.12 18.48 -10.23
C ARG A 122 -21.08 19.13 -8.86
N LYS A 123 -20.67 18.39 -7.82
CA LYS A 123 -20.64 18.86 -6.44
C LYS A 123 -19.31 18.48 -5.81
N ALA A 124 -18.33 19.37 -5.93
CA ALA A 124 -16.98 19.12 -5.46
C ALA A 124 -16.95 18.88 -3.92
N PRO A 125 -16.20 17.88 -3.44
CA PRO A 125 -16.08 17.56 -2.02
C PRO A 125 -15.17 18.55 -1.31
N HIS A 126 -15.27 18.67 0.02
CA HIS A 126 -14.28 19.40 0.82
C HIS A 126 -13.06 18.54 1.14
N ILE A 127 -13.27 17.23 1.30
CA ILE A 127 -12.23 16.23 1.56
C ILE A 127 -12.17 15.22 0.40
N LEU A 128 -11.01 15.10 -0.24
CA LEU A 128 -10.79 14.15 -1.32
C LEU A 128 -9.81 13.05 -0.87
N ILE A 129 -10.23 11.80 -0.95
CA ILE A 129 -9.37 10.63 -0.71
C ILE A 129 -8.90 10.10 -2.08
N THR A 130 -7.60 9.99 -2.29
CA THR A 130 -7.01 9.66 -3.60
C THR A 130 -5.75 8.79 -3.48
N THR A 131 -5.25 8.31 -4.62
CA THR A 131 -3.91 7.70 -4.74
C THR A 131 -2.93 8.65 -5.42
N PRO A 132 -1.61 8.43 -5.32
CA PRO A 132 -0.60 9.20 -6.07
C PRO A 132 -0.90 9.22 -7.58
N GLU A 133 -1.25 8.09 -8.19
CA GLU A 133 -1.54 8.00 -9.63
C GLU A 133 -2.77 8.82 -10.02
N SER A 134 -3.81 8.76 -9.18
CA SER A 134 -5.05 9.51 -9.43
C SER A 134 -4.84 11.02 -9.27
N LEU A 135 -3.92 11.44 -8.39
CA LEU A 135 -3.47 12.82 -8.28
C LEU A 135 -2.65 13.24 -9.51
N GLU A 136 -1.72 12.40 -9.98
CA GLU A 136 -0.95 12.68 -11.21
C GLU A 136 -1.87 12.90 -12.42
N ILE A 137 -2.90 12.06 -12.59
CA ILE A 137 -3.91 12.24 -13.65
C ILE A 137 -4.58 13.61 -13.57
N ASP A 138 -4.88 14.11 -12.36
CA ASP A 138 -5.50 15.42 -12.18
C ASP A 138 -4.55 16.57 -12.50
N LEU A 139 -3.31 16.45 -12.03
CA LEU A 139 -2.29 17.47 -12.26
C LEU A 139 -1.78 17.49 -13.71
N ASP A 140 -1.88 16.39 -14.45
CA ASP A 140 -1.36 16.28 -15.82
C ASP A 140 -2.45 16.48 -16.86
N TRP A 141 -3.61 15.86 -16.68
CA TRP A 141 -4.61 15.73 -17.74
C TRP A 141 -5.99 16.31 -17.41
N ALA A 142 -6.47 16.16 -16.17
CA ALA A 142 -7.86 16.52 -15.83
C ALA A 142 -8.07 18.01 -15.51
N TYR A 143 -7.95 18.88 -16.53
CA TYR A 143 -7.98 20.35 -16.39
C TYR A 143 -9.18 20.90 -15.60
N ARG A 144 -10.40 20.36 -15.79
CA ARG A 144 -11.62 20.87 -15.10
C ARG A 144 -11.59 20.70 -13.58
N PHE A 145 -10.89 19.68 -13.10
CA PHE A 145 -10.83 19.38 -11.67
C PHE A 145 -9.61 20.02 -11.00
N ARG A 146 -8.57 20.32 -11.80
CA ARG A 146 -7.34 20.97 -11.36
C ARG A 146 -7.57 22.29 -10.60
N GLU A 147 -8.57 23.07 -11.04
CA GLU A 147 -8.93 24.36 -10.43
C GLU A 147 -9.27 24.28 -8.94
N TYR A 148 -9.75 23.14 -8.45
CA TYR A 148 -10.07 22.99 -7.03
C TYR A 148 -8.82 22.78 -6.16
N TYR A 149 -7.71 22.31 -6.73
CA TYR A 149 -6.50 22.02 -5.96
C TYR A 149 -5.83 23.28 -5.39
N LYS A 150 -6.13 24.47 -5.90
CA LYS A 150 -5.67 25.74 -5.31
C LYS A 150 -6.21 26.00 -3.90
N ASN A 151 -7.26 25.27 -3.50
CA ASN A 151 -7.88 25.40 -2.19
C ASN A 151 -7.22 24.51 -1.12
N VAL A 152 -6.29 23.63 -1.49
CA VAL A 152 -5.69 22.66 -0.56
C VAL A 152 -4.94 23.40 0.55
N LYS A 153 -5.37 23.18 1.79
CA LYS A 153 -4.70 23.67 3.01
C LYS A 153 -3.99 22.54 3.76
N TRP A 154 -4.52 21.32 3.69
CA TRP A 154 -4.00 20.15 4.39
C TRP A 154 -3.83 18.97 3.44
N VAL A 155 -2.66 18.34 3.49
CA VAL A 155 -2.38 17.07 2.80
C VAL A 155 -2.00 16.02 3.84
N ILE A 156 -2.76 14.95 3.89
CA ILE A 156 -2.46 13.77 4.71
C ILE A 156 -1.93 12.69 3.77
N VAL A 157 -0.76 12.12 4.06
CA VAL A 157 -0.23 10.95 3.36
C VAL A 157 -0.20 9.79 4.35
N ASP A 158 -1.01 8.79 4.09
CA ASP A 158 -1.11 7.60 4.94
C ASP A 158 -0.16 6.50 4.49
N GLU A 159 0.23 5.63 5.43
CA GLU A 159 1.20 4.55 5.23
C GLU A 159 2.47 5.00 4.48
N ALA A 160 3.06 6.11 4.91
CA ALA A 160 4.22 6.72 4.24
C ALA A 160 5.43 5.77 4.15
N HIS A 161 5.57 4.81 5.07
CA HIS A 161 6.61 3.77 5.04
C HIS A 161 6.52 2.86 3.80
N GLU A 162 5.33 2.62 3.27
CA GLU A 162 5.13 1.73 2.12
C GLU A 162 5.70 2.32 0.82
N ILE A 163 5.78 3.65 0.74
CA ILE A 163 6.13 4.34 -0.51
C ILE A 163 7.45 5.07 -0.46
N VAL A 164 7.96 5.45 0.72
CA VAL A 164 9.14 6.31 0.83
C VAL A 164 10.39 5.77 0.12
N SER A 165 10.55 4.44 0.06
CA SER A 165 11.68 3.79 -0.61
C SER A 165 11.34 3.22 -1.99
N THR A 166 10.33 3.78 -2.67
CA THR A 166 9.84 3.26 -3.95
C THR A 166 9.77 4.35 -5.02
N ARG A 167 9.72 3.95 -6.31
CA ARG A 167 9.42 4.85 -7.44
C ARG A 167 8.12 5.65 -7.22
N ARG A 168 7.16 5.06 -6.51
CA ARG A 168 5.88 5.70 -6.17
C ARG A 168 6.03 6.81 -5.14
N GLY A 169 6.95 6.67 -4.19
CA GLY A 169 7.33 7.74 -3.27
C GLY A 169 7.95 8.92 -4.01
N ILE A 170 8.86 8.63 -4.95
CA ILE A 170 9.45 9.66 -5.82
C ILE A 170 8.38 10.39 -6.63
N GLN A 171 7.45 9.64 -7.25
CA GLN A 171 6.29 10.20 -7.96
C GLN A 171 5.51 11.13 -7.03
N LEU A 172 5.11 10.66 -5.84
CA LEU A 172 4.35 11.47 -4.90
C LEU A 172 5.10 12.74 -4.48
N ALA A 173 6.41 12.65 -4.21
CA ALA A 173 7.20 13.83 -3.84
C ALA A 173 7.21 14.90 -4.94
N VAL A 174 7.31 14.50 -6.22
CA VAL A 174 7.16 15.41 -7.36
C VAL A 174 5.76 16.02 -7.41
N LEU A 175 4.71 15.21 -7.20
CA LEU A 175 3.33 15.69 -7.19
C LEU A 175 3.07 16.69 -6.07
N LEU A 176 3.67 16.51 -4.89
CA LEU A 176 3.55 17.45 -3.77
C LEU A 176 4.21 18.80 -4.09
N GLU A 177 5.38 18.82 -4.74
CA GLU A 177 6.01 20.07 -5.20
C GLU A 177 5.14 20.80 -6.22
N ARG A 178 4.60 20.07 -7.18
CA ARG A 178 3.67 20.62 -8.19
C ARG A 178 2.41 21.16 -7.54
N LEU A 179 1.86 20.44 -6.56
CA LEU A 179 0.71 20.89 -5.79
C LEU A 179 1.01 22.17 -5.01
N ARG A 180 2.22 22.33 -4.44
CA ARG A 180 2.61 23.58 -3.76
C ARG A 180 2.67 24.77 -4.69
N ARG A 181 3.05 24.58 -5.97
CA ARG A 181 2.97 25.66 -6.98
C ARG A 181 1.54 26.12 -7.25
N ILE A 182 0.55 25.25 -7.06
CA ILE A 182 -0.87 25.53 -7.30
C ILE A 182 -1.58 26.07 -6.04
N ALA A 183 -1.31 25.46 -4.88
CA ALA A 183 -2.04 25.70 -3.63
C ALA A 183 -1.30 26.60 -2.63
N GLY A 184 0.00 26.84 -2.84
CA GLY A 184 0.88 27.42 -1.84
C GLY A 184 1.39 26.40 -0.82
N ASP A 185 1.99 26.89 0.27
CA ASP A 185 2.61 26.06 1.32
C ASP A 185 1.54 25.44 2.24
N PHE A 186 0.90 24.37 1.77
CA PHE A 186 -0.04 23.55 2.54
C PHE A 186 0.66 22.80 3.69
N GLN A 187 -0.10 22.44 4.72
CA GLN A 187 0.41 21.62 5.81
C GLN A 187 0.43 20.14 5.40
N LEU A 188 1.59 19.49 5.53
CA LEU A 188 1.81 18.08 5.23
C LEU A 188 1.83 17.25 6.52
N ILE A 189 1.00 16.21 6.57
CA ILE A 189 0.92 15.26 7.70
C ILE A 189 1.13 13.86 7.15
N LEU A 190 2.22 13.21 7.57
CA LEU A 190 2.57 11.84 7.19
C LEU A 190 2.17 10.90 8.32
N LEU A 191 1.45 9.82 8.00
CA LEU A 191 1.09 8.77 8.95
C LEU A 191 1.91 7.52 8.65
N SER A 192 2.40 6.87 9.70
CA SER A 192 3.11 5.60 9.54
C SER A 192 2.97 4.68 10.75
N ALA A 193 2.94 3.37 10.51
CA ALA A 193 2.95 2.35 11.56
C ALA A 193 4.34 2.19 12.17
N THR A 194 5.35 2.07 11.31
CA THR A 194 6.72 1.71 11.65
C THR A 194 7.66 2.45 10.71
N ILE A 195 8.69 3.12 11.24
CA ILE A 195 9.76 3.75 10.45
C ILE A 195 11.03 3.79 11.32
N GLY A 196 12.17 3.31 10.82
CA GLY A 196 13.46 3.44 11.50
C GLY A 196 14.03 4.87 11.54
N ASP A 197 13.66 5.74 10.59
CA ASP A 197 14.01 7.17 10.58
C ASP A 197 12.82 8.06 10.12
N PRO A 198 11.90 8.42 11.04
CA PRO A 198 10.74 9.26 10.74
C PRO A 198 11.11 10.66 10.22
N ALA A 199 12.24 11.22 10.68
CA ALA A 199 12.68 12.55 10.28
C ALA A 199 13.11 12.56 8.80
N LEU A 200 13.80 11.50 8.35
CA LEU A 200 14.16 11.33 6.95
C LEU A 200 12.93 11.18 6.06
N VAL A 201 11.91 10.42 6.47
CA VAL A 201 10.64 10.31 5.74
C VAL A 201 9.95 11.66 5.62
N GLY A 202 9.90 12.43 6.72
CA GLY A 202 9.38 13.78 6.72
C GLY A 202 10.11 14.69 5.72
N LYS A 203 11.45 14.67 5.71
CA LYS A 203 12.26 15.44 4.75
C LYS A 203 12.01 15.02 3.31
N ALA A 204 11.84 13.72 3.06
CA ALA A 204 11.63 13.17 1.72
C ALA A 204 10.39 13.75 1.02
N PHE A 205 9.31 14.02 1.78
CA PHE A 205 8.05 14.54 1.23
C PHE A 205 7.81 16.03 1.52
N ALA A 206 8.42 16.61 2.56
CA ALA A 206 8.26 18.03 2.90
C ALA A 206 8.87 18.96 1.86
N GLY A 207 9.94 18.53 1.17
CA GLY A 207 10.52 19.24 0.03
C GLY A 207 10.72 20.75 0.27
N SER A 208 10.13 21.60 -0.59
CA SER A 208 10.24 23.06 -0.53
C SER A 208 9.42 23.77 0.57
N SER A 209 8.67 23.03 1.40
CA SER A 209 7.85 23.62 2.46
C SER A 209 8.69 24.41 3.47
N LYS A 210 8.18 25.57 3.91
CA LYS A 210 8.84 26.43 4.91
C LYS A 210 8.33 26.16 6.34
N ARG A 211 7.30 25.33 6.48
CA ARG A 211 6.73 24.94 7.77
C ARG A 211 7.73 24.07 8.55
N PRO A 212 7.83 24.24 9.88
CA PRO A 212 8.66 23.36 10.70
C PRO A 212 8.14 21.93 10.62
N LEU A 213 9.06 20.96 10.53
CA LEU A 213 8.76 19.53 10.53
C LEU A 213 8.92 18.96 11.94
N LYS A 214 7.88 18.32 12.48
CA LYS A 214 7.87 17.70 13.79
C LYS A 214 7.56 16.21 13.68
N VAL A 215 8.35 15.38 14.35
CA VAL A 215 8.05 13.96 14.54
C VAL A 215 7.24 13.82 15.82
N VAL A 216 6.10 13.14 15.72
CA VAL A 216 5.23 12.83 16.86
C VAL A 216 5.16 11.31 16.94
N SER A 217 5.78 10.75 17.97
CA SER A 217 5.76 9.32 18.25
C SER A 217 5.29 9.03 19.66
N VAL A 218 4.82 7.80 19.84
CA VAL A 218 4.60 7.19 21.14
C VAL A 218 5.44 5.93 21.20
N ASP A 219 6.33 5.87 22.19
CA ASP A 219 7.03 4.63 22.51
C ASP A 219 6.01 3.74 23.19
N LEU A 220 5.59 2.69 22.49
CA LEU A 220 4.62 1.75 23.01
C LEU A 220 5.34 0.46 23.28
N GLU A 221 5.45 0.14 24.57
CA GLU A 221 5.79 -1.19 25.08
C GLU A 221 4.63 -2.15 24.78
N LYS A 222 4.34 -2.39 23.50
CA LYS A 222 3.39 -3.44 23.15
C LYS A 222 4.09 -4.77 23.43
N THR A 223 3.62 -5.51 24.43
CA THR A 223 4.18 -6.83 24.75
C THR A 223 4.07 -7.72 23.52
N LEU A 224 5.22 -8.16 23.03
CA LEU A 224 5.35 -9.07 21.91
C LEU A 224 5.55 -10.48 22.45
N GLU A 225 4.60 -11.37 22.22
CA GLU A 225 4.78 -12.80 22.45
C GLU A 225 5.11 -13.43 21.11
N LEU A 226 6.40 -13.70 20.87
CA LEU A 226 6.87 -14.30 19.63
C LEU A 226 7.45 -15.69 19.91
N VAL A 227 6.90 -16.69 19.24
CA VAL A 227 7.42 -18.06 19.24
C VAL A 227 8.07 -18.34 17.89
N ILE A 228 9.22 -18.99 17.89
CA ILE A 228 9.84 -19.52 16.67
C ILE A 228 9.74 -21.03 16.74
N ASP A 229 9.18 -21.63 15.69
CA ASP A 229 9.01 -23.07 15.55
C ASP A 229 9.54 -23.50 14.17
N VAL A 230 9.72 -24.81 13.97
CA VAL A 230 10.29 -25.39 12.75
C VAL A 230 9.37 -26.46 12.19
N VAL A 231 9.28 -26.54 10.87
CA VAL A 231 8.66 -27.70 10.21
C VAL A 231 9.55 -28.92 10.45
N PRO A 232 9.03 -30.04 10.96
CA PRO A 232 9.83 -31.24 11.15
C PRO A 232 10.31 -31.78 9.80
N VAL A 233 11.55 -32.26 9.76
CA VAL A 233 12.11 -32.94 8.58
C VAL A 233 12.04 -34.44 8.84
N GLU A 234 10.92 -35.06 8.49
CA GLU A 234 10.75 -36.51 8.57
C GLU A 234 10.99 -37.15 7.19
N GLU A 235 11.85 -38.16 7.13
CA GLU A 235 12.11 -38.94 5.91
C GLU A 235 10.81 -39.60 5.41
N GLY A 236 10.51 -39.42 4.12
CA GLY A 236 9.31 -39.98 3.49
C GLY A 236 8.01 -39.18 3.70
N SER A 237 8.02 -38.12 4.52
CA SER A 237 6.87 -37.24 4.70
C SER A 237 6.71 -36.26 3.53
N ARG A 238 5.47 -35.85 3.27
CA ARG A 238 5.18 -34.76 2.32
C ARG A 238 5.36 -33.43 3.06
N PHE A 239 6.42 -32.69 2.74
CA PHE A 239 6.75 -31.40 3.37
C PHE A 239 5.54 -30.48 3.59
N TRP A 240 4.66 -30.33 2.60
CA TRP A 240 3.48 -29.46 2.72
C TRP A 240 2.46 -29.95 3.73
N ASP A 241 2.31 -31.27 3.90
CA ASP A 241 1.41 -31.87 4.88
C ASP A 241 1.96 -31.66 6.30
N GLU A 242 3.28 -31.79 6.50
CA GLU A 242 3.92 -31.44 7.78
C GLU A 242 3.85 -29.95 8.10
N ALA A 243 4.04 -29.09 7.08
CA ALA A 243 3.87 -27.65 7.24
C ALA A 243 2.42 -27.28 7.62
N GLY A 244 1.43 -27.90 6.99
CA GLY A 244 0.01 -27.74 7.32
C GLY A 244 -0.30 -28.17 8.75
N LYS A 245 0.18 -29.35 9.17
CA LYS A 245 0.07 -29.85 10.55
C LYS A 245 0.69 -28.88 11.56
N LYS A 246 1.92 -28.43 11.30
CA LYS A 246 2.64 -27.49 12.16
C LYS A 246 1.90 -26.16 12.32
N ILE A 247 1.30 -25.65 11.24
CA ILE A 247 0.46 -24.43 11.33
C ILE A 247 -0.76 -24.67 12.22
N VAL A 248 -1.48 -25.80 12.05
CA VAL A 248 -2.71 -26.04 12.81
C VAL A 248 -2.50 -26.32 14.30
N GLU A 249 -1.29 -26.72 14.72
CA GLU A 249 -0.90 -26.81 16.14
C GLU A 249 -0.99 -25.45 16.86
N HIS A 250 -0.75 -24.36 16.12
CA HIS A 250 -0.72 -23.01 16.67
C HIS A 250 -2.01 -22.23 16.45
N VAL A 251 -3.03 -22.78 15.77
CA VAL A 251 -4.22 -22.05 15.36
C VAL A 251 -5.13 -21.70 16.55
N GLU A 252 -5.47 -20.40 16.63
CA GLU A 252 -6.49 -19.85 17.51
C GLU A 252 -7.46 -19.00 16.66
N PRO A 253 -8.67 -19.50 16.34
CA PRO A 253 -9.58 -18.80 15.43
C PRO A 253 -10.01 -17.41 15.94
N LEU A 254 -9.95 -16.35 15.14
CA LEU A 254 -9.42 -16.26 13.77
C LEU A 254 -7.88 -16.12 13.76
N THR A 255 -7.18 -16.95 12.97
CA THR A 255 -5.72 -16.88 12.78
C THR A 255 -5.37 -16.42 11.35
N LEU A 256 -4.44 -15.47 11.24
CA LEU A 256 -3.82 -15.11 9.96
C LEU A 256 -2.52 -15.87 9.77
N VAL A 257 -2.35 -16.47 8.59
CA VAL A 257 -1.11 -17.15 8.19
C VAL A 257 -0.50 -16.37 7.04
N PHE A 258 0.55 -15.59 7.32
CA PHE A 258 1.30 -14.87 6.30
C PHE A 258 2.28 -15.79 5.59
N VAL A 259 2.29 -15.69 4.26
CA VAL A 259 3.19 -16.44 3.38
C VAL A 259 3.87 -15.52 2.37
N ASN A 260 5.04 -15.94 1.91
CA ASN A 260 5.90 -15.12 1.05
C ASN A 260 5.60 -15.24 -0.45
N SER A 261 4.70 -16.15 -0.86
CA SER A 261 4.28 -16.29 -2.26
C SER A 261 2.85 -16.81 -2.37
N LYS A 262 2.21 -16.55 -3.51
CA LYS A 262 0.85 -17.03 -3.82
C LYS A 262 0.83 -18.55 -3.97
N TYR A 263 1.90 -19.10 -4.55
CA TYR A 263 2.08 -20.54 -4.66
C TYR A 263 2.06 -21.22 -3.29
N VAL A 264 2.80 -20.67 -2.31
CA VAL A 264 2.81 -21.17 -0.93
C VAL A 264 1.43 -21.04 -0.29
N ALA A 265 0.72 -19.93 -0.54
CA ALA A 265 -0.64 -19.72 -0.03
C ALA A 265 -1.59 -20.84 -0.45
N GLU A 266 -1.62 -21.14 -1.74
CA GLU A 266 -2.47 -22.18 -2.33
C GLU A 266 -2.02 -23.59 -1.91
N LYS A 267 -0.70 -23.84 -1.77
CA LYS A 267 -0.17 -25.12 -1.29
C LYS A 267 -0.55 -25.42 0.16
N LEU A 268 -0.42 -24.43 1.04
CA LEU A 268 -0.81 -24.58 2.44
C LEU A 268 -2.33 -24.66 2.60
N HIS A 269 -3.08 -23.91 1.79
CA HIS A 269 -4.54 -24.04 1.76
C HIS A 269 -4.95 -25.46 1.39
N GLU A 270 -4.36 -26.02 0.32
CA GLU A 270 -4.60 -27.40 -0.10
C GLU A 270 -4.28 -28.40 1.03
N SER A 271 -3.14 -28.24 1.72
CA SER A 271 -2.77 -29.12 2.82
C SER A 271 -3.74 -29.03 4.01
N ILE A 272 -4.05 -27.82 4.48
CA ILE A 272 -4.93 -27.59 5.63
C ILE A 272 -6.38 -27.98 5.32
N GLU A 273 -6.85 -27.77 4.09
CA GLU A 273 -8.16 -28.22 3.63
C GLU A 273 -8.31 -29.74 3.72
N ARG A 274 -7.27 -30.52 3.35
CA ARG A 274 -7.29 -31.98 3.47
C ARG A 274 -7.38 -32.48 4.90
N ILE A 275 -6.90 -31.71 5.89
CA ILE A 275 -7.06 -32.05 7.31
C ILE A 275 -8.54 -32.05 7.70
N GLY A 276 -9.38 -31.25 7.03
CA GLY A 276 -10.84 -31.28 7.17
C GLY A 276 -11.39 -30.74 8.49
N LYS A 277 -10.55 -30.11 9.33
CA LYS A 277 -10.94 -29.62 10.67
C LYS A 277 -11.25 -28.11 10.72
N TYR A 278 -10.75 -27.32 9.77
CA TYR A 278 -10.79 -25.86 9.83
C TYR A 278 -11.41 -25.24 8.58
N ARG A 279 -12.14 -24.13 8.77
CA ARG A 279 -12.65 -23.29 7.68
C ARG A 279 -11.53 -22.37 7.23
N VAL A 280 -10.79 -22.78 6.21
CA VAL A 280 -9.63 -22.07 5.67
C VAL A 280 -9.99 -21.31 4.38
N ALA A 281 -9.37 -20.15 4.18
CA ALA A 281 -9.46 -19.38 2.93
C ALA A 281 -8.09 -18.81 2.55
N VAL A 282 -7.89 -18.49 1.26
CA VAL A 282 -6.72 -17.74 0.78
C VAL A 282 -7.07 -16.28 0.55
N HIS A 283 -6.08 -15.40 0.66
CA HIS A 283 -6.19 -13.99 0.31
C HIS A 283 -4.88 -13.47 -0.31
N HIS A 284 -4.86 -13.22 -1.62
CA HIS A 284 -3.68 -12.71 -2.32
C HIS A 284 -4.02 -11.86 -3.56
N ALA A 285 -3.03 -11.13 -4.09
CA ALA A 285 -3.23 -10.12 -5.13
C ALA A 285 -3.86 -10.66 -6.43
N SER A 286 -3.57 -11.91 -6.82
CA SER A 286 -4.15 -12.55 -8.01
C SER A 286 -5.61 -12.98 -7.87
N MET A 287 -6.27 -12.73 -6.73
CA MET A 287 -7.71 -12.97 -6.58
C MET A 287 -8.50 -11.75 -7.04
N SER A 288 -9.67 -11.98 -7.62
CA SER A 288 -10.58 -10.90 -7.96
C SER A 288 -11.02 -10.10 -6.73
N ALA A 289 -11.40 -8.83 -6.94
CA ALA A 289 -11.88 -7.96 -5.86
C ALA A 289 -13.07 -8.58 -5.11
N LYS A 290 -14.04 -9.13 -5.87
CA LYS A 290 -15.22 -9.81 -5.32
C LYS A 290 -14.86 -11.04 -4.46
N ALA A 291 -13.84 -11.81 -4.86
CA ALA A 291 -13.40 -12.96 -4.08
C ALA A 291 -12.75 -12.54 -2.74
N LYS A 292 -11.96 -11.46 -2.75
CA LYS A 292 -11.34 -10.89 -1.55
C LYS A 292 -12.39 -10.32 -0.59
N GLU A 293 -13.32 -9.50 -1.10
CA GLU A 293 -14.44 -8.95 -0.31
C GLU A 293 -15.26 -10.06 0.37
N GLU A 294 -15.48 -11.18 -0.32
CA GLU A 294 -16.20 -12.32 0.26
C GLU A 294 -15.42 -13.01 1.39
N VAL A 295 -14.09 -13.13 1.27
CA VAL A 295 -13.23 -13.65 2.34
C VAL A 295 -13.25 -12.71 3.55
N GLU A 296 -13.08 -11.42 3.32
CA GLU A 296 -13.13 -10.37 4.36
C GLU A 296 -14.48 -10.38 5.09
N ARG A 297 -15.59 -10.46 4.35
CA ARG A 297 -16.94 -10.54 4.92
C ARG A 297 -17.12 -11.80 5.77
N LYS A 298 -16.71 -12.97 5.27
CA LYS A 298 -16.78 -14.22 6.05
C LYS A 298 -15.91 -14.18 7.31
N ALA A 299 -14.75 -13.53 7.25
CA ALA A 299 -13.89 -13.32 8.41
C ALA A 299 -14.62 -12.50 9.50
N LYS A 300 -15.21 -11.36 9.12
CA LYS A 300 -16.01 -10.51 10.04
C LYS A 300 -17.20 -11.25 10.64
N GLU A 301 -17.83 -12.14 9.88
CA GLU A 301 -18.96 -12.95 10.32
C GLU A 301 -18.57 -14.17 11.19
N GLY A 302 -17.28 -14.36 11.51
CA GLY A 302 -16.81 -15.52 12.28
C GLY A 302 -16.95 -16.86 11.54
N LYS A 303 -17.03 -16.81 10.20
CA LYS A 303 -17.20 -17.98 9.32
C LYS A 303 -15.89 -18.60 8.85
N LEU A 304 -14.74 -18.05 9.25
CA LEU A 304 -13.41 -18.55 8.92
C LEU A 304 -12.61 -18.76 10.21
N ASP A 305 -11.80 -19.81 10.21
CA ASP A 305 -10.87 -20.13 11.29
C ASP A 305 -9.45 -19.67 10.94
N ILE A 306 -9.09 -19.80 9.65
CA ILE A 306 -7.74 -19.53 9.14
C ILE A 306 -7.84 -18.75 7.83
N ILE A 307 -7.05 -17.70 7.69
CA ILE A 307 -6.84 -17.02 6.40
C ILE A 307 -5.36 -17.04 6.05
N ILE A 308 -5.02 -17.69 4.94
CA ILE A 308 -3.66 -17.76 4.42
C ILE A 308 -3.47 -16.62 3.42
N CYS A 309 -2.55 -15.71 3.71
CA CYS A 309 -2.46 -14.46 2.96
C CYS A 309 -1.02 -14.06 2.64
N THR A 310 -0.84 -13.35 1.53
CA THR A 310 0.41 -12.63 1.27
C THR A 310 0.36 -11.24 1.92
N LYS A 311 1.20 -10.29 1.48
CA LYS A 311 1.19 -8.88 1.94
C LYS A 311 -0.18 -8.18 1.84
N THR A 312 -1.15 -8.76 1.14
CA THR A 312 -2.49 -8.17 0.97
C THR A 312 -3.26 -7.90 2.26
N LEU A 313 -3.02 -8.66 3.34
CA LEU A 313 -3.65 -8.42 4.66
C LEU A 313 -2.66 -7.90 5.71
N GLU A 314 -1.44 -7.54 5.31
CA GLU A 314 -0.43 -6.96 6.19
C GLU A 314 -0.88 -5.58 6.71
N LEU A 315 -1.64 -4.89 5.85
CA LEU A 315 -2.02 -3.49 6.01
C LEU A 315 -3.48 -3.37 6.48
N GLY A 316 -3.87 -2.17 6.92
CA GLY A 316 -5.04 -1.78 7.73
C GLY A 316 -6.47 -2.24 7.39
N ILE A 317 -6.68 -3.29 6.60
CA ILE A 317 -8.01 -3.82 6.27
C ILE A 317 -8.64 -4.39 7.55
N ASP A 318 -9.87 -3.98 7.83
CA ASP A 318 -10.64 -4.58 8.90
C ASP A 318 -11.14 -5.95 8.45
N ILE A 319 -10.70 -7.02 9.12
CA ILE A 319 -11.12 -8.40 8.88
C ILE A 319 -11.72 -9.04 10.16
N GLY A 320 -12.08 -8.20 11.14
CA GLY A 320 -12.56 -8.64 12.45
C GLY A 320 -11.42 -8.89 13.46
N HIS A 321 -11.77 -9.54 14.57
CA HIS A 321 -10.85 -9.75 15.69
C HIS A 321 -9.93 -10.98 15.46
N VAL A 322 -8.73 -10.72 14.93
CA VAL A 322 -7.66 -11.72 14.78
C VAL A 322 -7.03 -12.01 16.15
N LYS A 323 -7.06 -13.28 16.56
CA LYS A 323 -6.46 -13.71 17.82
C LYS A 323 -4.97 -13.96 17.70
N LYS A 324 -4.51 -14.46 16.56
CA LYS A 324 -3.12 -14.90 16.38
C LYS A 324 -2.63 -14.69 14.96
N VAL A 325 -1.32 -14.46 14.84
CA VAL A 325 -0.63 -14.36 13.56
C VAL A 325 0.45 -15.43 13.50
N ILE A 326 0.50 -16.12 12.38
CA ILE A 326 1.54 -17.09 12.03
C ILE A 326 2.23 -16.56 10.78
N LEU A 327 3.56 -16.52 10.78
CA LEU A 327 4.37 -16.29 9.60
C LEU A 327 4.95 -17.63 9.19
N PHE A 328 4.53 -18.15 8.04
CA PHE A 328 5.19 -19.31 7.46
C PHE A 328 6.37 -18.82 6.63
N ARG A 329 7.56 -19.04 7.19
CA ARG A 329 8.84 -18.40 6.84
C ARG A 329 8.90 -16.93 7.29
N PRO A 330 10.10 -16.36 7.53
CA PRO A 330 10.27 -15.00 8.03
C PRO A 330 9.80 -13.93 7.03
N ALA A 331 9.66 -12.69 7.50
CA ALA A 331 9.05 -11.62 6.72
C ALA A 331 10.00 -10.95 5.71
N GLY A 332 11.32 -11.16 5.87
CA GLY A 332 12.45 -10.47 5.25
C GLY A 332 12.83 -9.15 5.94
N THR A 333 11.91 -8.50 6.66
CA THR A 333 12.14 -7.22 7.32
C THR A 333 11.43 -7.13 8.67
N VAL A 334 12.05 -6.43 9.61
CA VAL A 334 11.50 -6.18 10.95
C VAL A 334 10.24 -5.32 10.87
N SER A 335 10.21 -4.32 9.97
CA SER A 335 8.99 -3.54 9.73
C SER A 335 7.81 -4.44 9.32
N SER A 336 8.04 -5.36 8.37
CA SER A 336 6.98 -6.28 7.91
C SER A 336 6.57 -7.25 9.02
N LEU A 337 7.52 -7.78 9.80
CA LEU A 337 7.24 -8.60 10.97
C LEU A 337 6.31 -7.87 11.96
N ILE A 338 6.67 -6.65 12.38
CA ILE A 338 5.89 -5.87 13.35
C ILE A 338 4.48 -5.56 12.81
N GLN A 339 4.34 -5.22 11.53
CA GLN A 339 3.05 -4.92 10.92
C GLN A 339 2.12 -6.15 10.86
N ARG A 340 2.69 -7.30 10.45
CA ARG A 340 1.99 -8.59 10.41
C ARG A 340 1.57 -9.00 11.81
N LEU A 341 2.47 -8.98 12.79
CA LEU A 341 2.17 -9.32 14.19
C LEU A 341 1.14 -8.36 14.79
N GLY A 342 1.24 -7.09 14.42
CA GLY A 342 0.27 -6.06 14.73
C GLY A 342 -1.12 -6.29 14.11
N ARG A 343 -1.36 -7.36 13.33
CA ARG A 343 -2.71 -7.85 12.97
C ARG A 343 -3.43 -8.57 14.10
N SER A 344 -2.71 -9.18 15.05
CA SER A 344 -3.31 -9.77 16.25
C SER A 344 -3.46 -8.74 17.37
N GLY A 345 -4.44 -8.94 18.27
CA GLY A 345 -4.58 -8.11 19.46
C GLY A 345 -4.71 -6.62 19.13
N HIS A 346 -5.64 -6.29 18.21
CA HIS A 346 -5.85 -4.97 17.62
C HIS A 346 -6.34 -3.87 18.57
N THR A 347 -6.28 -4.10 19.87
CA THR A 347 -6.62 -3.14 20.92
C THR A 347 -5.37 -2.49 21.49
N ILE A 348 -5.54 -1.30 22.09
CA ILE A 348 -4.46 -0.51 22.71
C ILE A 348 -3.75 -1.31 23.83
N GLU A 349 -4.49 -2.18 24.51
CA GLU A 349 -3.99 -3.01 25.63
C GLU A 349 -3.79 -4.49 25.24
N GLY A 350 -3.95 -4.83 23.95
CA GLY A 350 -3.84 -6.21 23.47
C GLY A 350 -2.39 -6.66 23.28
N VAL A 351 -2.08 -7.88 23.69
CA VAL A 351 -0.79 -8.55 23.42
C VAL A 351 -0.75 -9.00 21.95
N SER A 352 0.30 -8.63 21.22
CA SER A 352 0.51 -9.13 19.86
C SER A 352 1.14 -10.53 19.94
N ARG A 353 0.39 -11.56 19.52
CA ARG A 353 0.82 -12.97 19.57
C ARG A 353 1.20 -13.48 18.19
N GLY A 354 2.47 -13.88 18.07
CA GLY A 354 3.11 -14.27 16.83
C GLY A 354 3.77 -15.64 16.90
N VAL A 355 3.69 -16.41 15.82
CA VAL A 355 4.53 -17.59 15.59
C VAL A 355 5.24 -17.45 14.26
N ILE A 356 6.56 -17.61 14.22
CA ILE A 356 7.31 -17.78 12.96
C ILE A 356 7.63 -19.26 12.81
N ILE A 357 7.14 -19.87 11.73
CA ILE A 357 7.40 -21.27 11.40
C ILE A 357 8.45 -21.31 10.30
N ALA A 358 9.67 -21.68 10.63
CA ALA A 358 10.78 -21.82 9.69
C ALA A 358 10.68 -23.14 8.91
N ALA A 359 10.82 -23.08 7.58
CA ALA A 359 10.78 -24.27 6.73
C ALA A 359 12.15 -24.96 6.59
N ASN A 360 13.23 -24.26 6.92
CA ASN A 360 14.60 -24.76 6.79
C ASN A 360 15.54 -23.97 7.74
N LYS A 361 16.84 -24.32 7.76
CA LYS A 361 17.84 -23.70 8.64
C LYS A 361 18.10 -22.22 8.35
N SER A 362 18.03 -21.81 7.07
CA SER A 362 18.19 -20.39 6.69
C SER A 362 17.03 -19.57 7.21
N ASP A 363 15.80 -20.08 7.05
CA ASP A 363 14.60 -19.45 7.57
C ASP A 363 14.66 -19.33 9.11
N LEU A 364 15.22 -20.32 9.81
CA LEU A 364 15.39 -20.26 11.26
C LEU A 364 16.35 -19.14 11.67
N LEU A 365 17.49 -19.02 10.98
CA LEU A 365 18.47 -17.96 11.25
C LEU A 365 17.87 -16.56 11.00
N GLU A 366 17.15 -16.40 9.89
CA GLU A 366 16.46 -15.15 9.56
C GLU A 366 15.33 -14.84 10.58
N ALA A 367 14.56 -15.84 11.01
CA ALA A 367 13.54 -15.68 12.06
C ALA A 367 14.15 -15.18 13.38
N LEU A 368 15.30 -15.74 13.78
CA LEU A 368 16.01 -15.33 15.00
C LEU A 368 16.53 -13.89 14.89
N ALA A 369 17.09 -13.53 13.74
CA ALA A 369 17.56 -12.17 13.47
C ALA A 369 16.41 -11.15 13.53
N GLU A 370 15.30 -11.41 12.82
CA GLU A 370 14.13 -10.54 12.84
C GLU A 370 13.55 -10.40 14.25
N ALA A 371 13.39 -11.51 14.98
CA ALA A 371 12.89 -11.51 16.35
C ALA A 371 13.77 -10.68 17.29
N ARG A 372 15.10 -10.85 17.20
CA ARG A 372 16.06 -10.16 18.05
C ARG A 372 16.07 -8.66 17.77
N LEU A 373 16.00 -8.25 16.50
CA LEU A 373 15.88 -6.83 16.13
C LEU A 373 14.54 -6.24 16.57
N ALA A 374 13.44 -6.97 16.40
CA ALA A 374 12.11 -6.55 16.82
C ALA A 374 12.04 -6.31 18.34
N VAL A 375 12.60 -7.23 19.15
CA VAL A 375 12.68 -7.09 20.61
C VAL A 375 13.53 -5.88 21.02
N ARG A 376 14.60 -5.58 20.26
CA ARG A 376 15.43 -4.38 20.47
C ARG A 376 14.79 -3.08 19.95
N GLY A 377 13.62 -3.15 19.30
CA GLY A 377 12.96 -2.00 18.69
C GLY A 377 13.70 -1.43 17.47
N VAL A 378 14.58 -2.20 16.84
CA VAL A 378 15.36 -1.77 15.67
C VAL A 378 14.57 -2.08 14.41
N VAL A 379 14.16 -1.03 13.68
CA VAL A 379 13.45 -1.13 12.40
C VAL A 379 14.34 -0.55 11.29
N GLU A 380 14.24 -1.10 10.09
CA GLU A 380 15.00 -0.66 8.94
C GLU A 380 14.87 0.84 8.67
N LYS A 381 15.99 1.46 8.27
CA LYS A 381 15.96 2.85 7.80
C LYS A 381 15.46 2.90 6.36
N PRO A 382 14.60 3.89 6.02
CA PRO A 382 14.15 4.04 4.64
C PRO A 382 15.33 4.38 3.74
N ARG A 383 15.46 3.64 2.64
CA ARG A 383 16.42 3.95 1.57
C ARG A 383 15.83 5.05 0.69
N ILE A 384 16.48 6.20 0.64
CA ILE A 384 16.06 7.34 -0.20
C ILE A 384 16.76 7.35 -1.56
N TRP A 385 17.78 6.51 -1.72
CA TRP A 385 18.49 6.34 -2.99
C TRP A 385 17.85 5.17 -3.73
N GLY A 386 17.36 5.41 -4.93
CA GLY A 386 16.74 4.39 -5.76
C GLY A 386 17.41 4.31 -7.12
N ASP A 387 17.52 3.08 -7.62
CA ASP A 387 17.65 2.84 -9.06
C ASP A 387 16.47 3.50 -9.79
N GLY A 388 16.72 4.09 -10.97
CA GLY A 388 15.66 4.72 -11.77
C GLY A 388 15.43 6.21 -11.48
N LEU A 389 16.37 6.93 -10.84
CA LEU A 389 16.27 8.39 -10.68
C LEU A 389 16.11 9.12 -12.03
N ILE A 390 16.89 8.73 -13.04
CA ILE A 390 16.81 9.26 -14.40
C ILE A 390 15.45 8.95 -15.03
N GLU A 391 14.96 7.73 -14.85
CA GLU A 391 13.63 7.29 -15.32
C GLU A 391 12.53 8.17 -14.73
N MET A 392 12.57 8.43 -13.42
CA MET A 392 11.58 9.25 -12.72
C MET A 392 11.66 10.73 -13.12
N VAL A 393 12.86 11.27 -13.36
CA VAL A 393 13.04 12.64 -13.91
C VAL A 393 12.44 12.74 -15.30
N ALA A 394 12.74 11.79 -16.19
CA ALA A 394 12.23 11.76 -17.55
C ALA A 394 10.69 11.66 -17.57
N ARG A 395 10.14 10.70 -16.81
CA ARG A 395 8.70 10.50 -16.66
C ARG A 395 7.99 11.74 -16.13
N SER A 396 8.50 12.36 -15.06
CA SER A 396 7.92 13.57 -14.48
C SER A 396 7.91 14.74 -15.45
N THR A 397 8.97 14.85 -16.28
CA THR A 397 9.07 15.84 -17.36
C THR A 397 7.98 15.62 -18.41
N ILE A 398 7.75 14.37 -18.83
CA ILE A 398 6.68 14.02 -19.78
C ILE A 398 5.30 14.35 -19.18
N GLY A 399 5.07 14.01 -17.91
CA GLY A 399 3.80 14.30 -17.22
C GLY A 399 3.49 15.80 -17.17
N MET A 400 4.48 16.62 -16.80
CA MET A 400 4.36 18.09 -16.83
C MET A 400 4.15 18.62 -18.25
N ALA A 401 4.76 18.02 -19.27
CA ALA A 401 4.55 18.40 -20.66
C ALA A 401 3.09 18.22 -21.11
N LEU A 402 2.35 17.23 -20.58
CA LEU A 402 0.93 17.03 -20.90
C LEU A 402 0.05 18.23 -20.57
N THR A 403 0.46 19.04 -19.59
CA THR A 403 -0.25 20.27 -19.22
C THR A 403 -0.05 21.40 -20.23
N GLN A 404 1.00 21.33 -21.05
CA GLN A 404 1.40 22.35 -22.02
C GLN A 404 1.56 23.76 -21.41
N SER A 405 1.95 23.82 -20.14
CA SER A 405 2.02 25.07 -19.37
C SER A 405 3.37 25.35 -18.72
N TYR A 406 4.23 24.34 -18.58
CA TYR A 406 5.51 24.51 -17.92
C TYR A 406 6.64 24.77 -18.91
N SER A 407 7.47 25.75 -18.57
CA SER A 407 8.75 25.95 -19.21
C SER A 407 9.81 24.92 -18.79
N VAL A 408 10.89 24.84 -19.57
CA VAL A 408 12.06 23.99 -19.24
C VAL A 408 12.61 24.32 -17.85
N ASP A 409 12.74 25.61 -17.54
CA ASP A 409 13.28 26.07 -16.25
C ASP A 409 12.34 25.77 -15.09
N GLU A 410 11.03 25.97 -15.25
CA GLU A 410 10.05 25.64 -14.21
C GLU A 410 10.02 24.14 -13.89
N ILE A 411 10.15 23.27 -14.89
CA ILE A 411 10.25 21.83 -14.68
C ILE A 411 11.51 21.51 -13.88
N TYR A 412 12.65 22.08 -14.25
CA TYR A 412 13.90 21.88 -13.52
C TYR A 412 13.80 22.36 -12.07
N ASP A 413 13.23 23.54 -11.83
CA ASP A 413 13.07 24.10 -10.48
C ASP A 413 12.18 23.23 -9.59
N ILE A 414 11.10 22.69 -10.15
CA ILE A 414 10.22 21.75 -9.44
C ILE A 414 11.00 20.47 -9.09
N LEU A 415 11.66 19.87 -10.07
CA LEU A 415 12.37 18.61 -9.88
C LEU A 415 13.54 18.75 -8.90
N SER A 416 14.35 19.80 -9.02
CA SER A 416 15.48 20.06 -8.12
C SER A 416 15.06 20.36 -6.67
N SER A 417 13.82 20.79 -6.45
CA SER A 417 13.24 20.98 -5.11
C SER A 417 12.83 19.66 -4.43
N VAL A 418 12.69 18.58 -5.19
CA VAL A 418 12.33 17.27 -4.66
C VAL A 418 13.53 16.66 -3.95
N TYR A 419 13.34 16.23 -2.69
CA TYR A 419 14.44 15.68 -1.87
C TYR A 419 15.18 14.50 -2.54
N TYR A 420 14.45 13.62 -3.25
CA TYR A 420 15.02 12.51 -4.01
C TYR A 420 15.96 12.96 -5.14
N PHE A 421 15.76 14.17 -5.66
CA PHE A 421 16.51 14.75 -6.77
C PHE A 421 17.42 15.91 -6.31
N LYS A 422 17.74 15.99 -5.00
CA LYS A 422 18.60 17.06 -4.46
C LYS A 422 19.99 17.17 -5.09
N HIS A 423 20.44 16.14 -5.80
CA HIS A 423 21.70 16.10 -6.54
C HIS A 423 21.52 16.14 -8.07
N LEU A 424 20.30 16.45 -8.55
CA LEU A 424 20.03 16.63 -9.98
C LEU A 424 20.67 17.93 -10.47
N ASP A 425 21.82 17.80 -11.12
CA ASP A 425 22.44 18.93 -11.80
C ASP A 425 21.68 19.29 -13.09
N ARG A 426 21.75 20.58 -13.47
CA ARG A 426 21.06 21.11 -14.64
C ARG A 426 21.51 20.45 -15.95
N LYS A 427 22.81 20.12 -16.08
CA LYS A 427 23.36 19.49 -17.30
C LYS A 427 22.80 18.09 -17.50
N LEU A 428 22.60 17.32 -16.43
CA LEU A 428 21.98 16.00 -16.47
C LEU A 428 20.52 16.12 -16.87
N TYR A 429 19.76 17.05 -16.28
CA TYR A 429 18.38 17.32 -16.69
C TYR A 429 18.29 17.68 -18.18
N ASP A 430 19.12 18.61 -18.66
CA ASP A 430 19.13 19.03 -20.06
C ASP A 430 19.46 17.87 -21.01
N ARG A 431 20.38 16.96 -20.62
CA ARG A 431 20.66 15.73 -21.38
C ARG A 431 19.47 14.78 -21.44
N ILE A 432 18.75 14.62 -20.32
CA ILE A 432 17.54 13.79 -20.28
C ILE A 432 16.47 14.39 -21.20
N LEU A 433 16.22 15.70 -21.09
CA LEU A 433 15.27 16.41 -21.93
C LEU A 433 15.65 16.31 -23.42
N ALA A 434 16.93 16.51 -23.76
CA ALA A 434 17.42 16.36 -25.11
C ALA A 434 17.12 14.95 -25.68
N LYS A 435 17.29 13.90 -24.87
CA LYS A 435 16.96 12.53 -25.32
C LYS A 435 15.47 12.30 -25.52
N LEU A 436 14.62 12.92 -24.68
CA LEU A 436 13.17 12.88 -24.86
C LEU A 436 12.71 13.61 -26.13
N VAL A 437 13.35 14.74 -26.46
CA VAL A 437 13.12 15.49 -27.70
C VAL A 437 13.58 14.71 -28.92
N GLU A 438 14.80 14.16 -28.90
CA GLU A 438 15.34 13.29 -29.96
C GLU A 438 14.42 12.09 -30.25
N SER A 439 13.85 11.50 -29.19
CA SER A 439 12.91 10.38 -29.29
C SER A 439 11.49 10.80 -29.72
N ASN A 440 11.25 12.10 -29.94
CA ASN A 440 9.95 12.70 -30.26
C ASN A 440 8.86 12.41 -29.21
N ILE A 441 9.25 12.12 -27.96
CA ILE A 441 8.31 11.90 -26.85
C ILE A 441 7.78 13.24 -26.34
N VAL A 442 8.66 14.25 -26.27
CA VAL A 442 8.29 15.65 -26.01
C VAL A 442 8.83 16.53 -27.13
N LYS A 443 8.33 17.76 -27.21
CA LYS A 443 8.89 18.83 -28.06
C LYS A 443 8.92 20.13 -27.27
N ILE A 444 9.80 21.05 -27.64
CA ILE A 444 9.88 22.39 -27.05
C ILE A 444 9.26 23.37 -28.04
N THR A 445 8.27 24.14 -27.60
CA THR A 445 7.62 25.20 -28.40
C THR A 445 7.78 26.53 -27.67
N GLY A 446 8.60 27.43 -28.22
CA GLY A 446 9.09 28.58 -27.46
C GLY A 446 9.98 28.10 -26.31
N ASN A 447 9.57 28.36 -25.06
CA ASN A 447 10.22 27.79 -23.86
C ASN A 447 9.37 26.71 -23.17
N VAL A 448 8.19 26.37 -23.71
CA VAL A 448 7.25 25.44 -23.09
C VAL A 448 7.51 24.02 -23.58
N VAL A 449 7.56 23.06 -22.66
CA VAL A 449 7.66 21.63 -22.99
C VAL A 449 6.25 21.10 -23.22
N VAL A 450 6.02 20.47 -24.37
CA VAL A 450 4.72 19.91 -24.75
C VAL A 450 4.88 18.48 -25.28
N PRO A 451 3.80 17.67 -25.37
CA PRO A 451 3.91 16.29 -25.83
C PRO A 451 4.31 16.22 -27.30
N GLY A 452 5.22 15.29 -27.61
CA GLY A 452 5.65 15.00 -28.97
C GLY A 452 4.80 13.91 -29.63
N PRO A 453 4.92 13.73 -30.96
CA PRO A 453 4.12 12.74 -31.69
C PRO A 453 4.30 11.29 -31.22
N SER A 454 5.50 10.91 -30.77
CA SER A 454 5.75 9.55 -30.29
C SER A 454 5.00 9.23 -29.00
N PHE A 455 4.68 10.24 -28.17
CA PHE A 455 3.97 10.01 -26.92
C PHE A 455 2.60 9.35 -27.16
N PHE A 456 1.75 9.95 -27.99
CA PHE A 456 0.42 9.39 -28.30
C PHE A 456 0.48 8.12 -29.18
N ARG A 457 1.64 7.83 -29.76
CA ARG A 457 1.88 6.57 -30.47
C ARG A 457 2.14 5.41 -29.50
N ILE A 458 2.78 5.70 -28.37
CA ILE A 458 3.08 4.72 -27.31
C ILE A 458 1.88 4.59 -26.36
N TRP A 459 1.36 5.70 -25.83
CA TRP A 459 0.25 5.72 -24.86
C TRP A 459 -1.06 6.15 -25.51
N ARG A 460 -1.96 5.18 -25.73
CA ARG A 460 -3.22 5.38 -26.48
C ARG A 460 -4.46 5.34 -25.58
N PHE A 461 -5.46 6.16 -25.92
CA PHE A 461 -6.77 6.16 -25.25
C PHE A 461 -7.59 4.91 -25.58
N GLU A 462 -7.50 4.44 -26.81
CA GLU A 462 -8.13 3.20 -27.27
C GLU A 462 -7.03 2.16 -27.51
N VAL A 463 -7.06 1.10 -26.73
CA VAL A 463 -6.28 -0.11 -27.02
C VAL A 463 -7.14 -0.94 -27.96
N GLN A 464 -6.70 -1.14 -29.20
CA GLN A 464 -7.38 -2.02 -30.13
C GLN A 464 -7.40 -3.44 -29.54
N GLN A 465 -8.58 -4.05 -29.42
CA GLN A 465 -8.71 -5.40 -28.87
C GLN A 465 -8.11 -6.49 -29.78
N ASN A 466 -7.88 -6.17 -31.06
CA ASN A 466 -7.22 -7.05 -32.03
C ASN A 466 -5.92 -6.41 -32.50
N GLY A 467 -4.78 -7.12 -32.36
CA GLY A 467 -3.50 -6.74 -32.98
C GLY A 467 -2.66 -5.70 -32.23
N ARG A 468 -2.73 -5.66 -30.89
CA ARG A 468 -1.88 -4.79 -30.05
C ARG A 468 -0.40 -5.07 -30.36
N LYS A 469 0.35 -4.05 -30.78
CA LYS A 469 1.82 -4.17 -30.91
C LYS A 469 2.43 -4.21 -29.51
N TRP A 470 3.51 -4.96 -29.32
CA TRP A 470 4.13 -5.17 -27.98
C TRP A 470 4.58 -3.87 -27.29
N TRP A 471 4.75 -2.77 -28.03
CA TRP A 471 5.12 -1.45 -27.51
C TRP A 471 3.93 -0.50 -27.25
N GLU A 472 2.70 -0.88 -27.61
CA GLU A 472 1.52 -0.05 -27.40
C GLU A 472 0.99 -0.22 -25.96
N LYS A 473 0.77 0.91 -25.28
CA LYS A 473 0.36 1.00 -23.88
C LYS A 473 -0.95 1.76 -23.75
N GLY A 474 -1.81 1.37 -22.81
CA GLY A 474 -2.98 2.15 -22.44
C GLY A 474 -2.57 3.50 -21.85
N PHE A 475 -3.29 4.57 -22.14
CA PHE A 475 -2.96 5.91 -21.65
C PHE A 475 -2.88 5.98 -20.12
N ALA A 476 -3.76 5.27 -19.42
CA ALA A 476 -3.73 5.18 -17.96
C ALA A 476 -2.46 4.50 -17.43
N GLU A 477 -1.80 3.64 -18.22
CA GLU A 477 -0.55 2.99 -17.85
C GLU A 477 0.61 3.98 -17.73
N PHE A 478 0.52 5.13 -18.41
CA PHE A 478 1.50 6.20 -18.18
C PHE A 478 1.53 6.61 -16.72
N PHE A 479 0.44 6.52 -15.94
CA PHE A 479 0.36 7.04 -14.57
C PHE A 479 0.77 6.05 -13.47
N THR A 480 1.10 4.80 -13.82
CA THR A 480 1.60 3.80 -12.87
C THR A 480 3.13 3.74 -12.88
N THR A 481 3.73 3.63 -11.70
CA THR A 481 5.16 3.33 -11.53
C THR A 481 5.42 1.84 -11.27
N MET A 482 4.37 1.04 -11.12
CA MET A 482 4.49 -0.42 -11.05
C MET A 482 4.67 -0.93 -12.47
N GLY A 483 5.74 -1.69 -12.70
CA GLY A 483 5.94 -2.40 -13.97
C GLY A 483 4.79 -3.36 -14.23
N GLU A 484 4.49 -3.61 -15.51
CA GLU A 484 3.53 -4.65 -15.90
C GLU A 484 3.98 -5.98 -15.30
N ARG A 485 3.09 -6.62 -14.53
CA ARG A 485 3.14 -8.07 -14.44
C ARG A 485 2.46 -8.56 -15.70
N ASP A 486 3.22 -9.20 -16.57
CA ASP A 486 2.64 -9.83 -17.75
C ASP A 486 1.77 -11.00 -17.26
N THR A 487 0.45 -10.83 -17.32
CA THR A 487 -0.52 -11.74 -16.71
C THR A 487 -1.73 -11.94 -17.61
N PHE A 488 -2.37 -13.11 -17.47
CA PHE A 488 -3.64 -13.41 -18.11
C PHE A 488 -4.80 -13.27 -17.11
N THR A 489 -5.89 -12.64 -17.53
CA THR A 489 -7.12 -12.55 -16.74
C THR A 489 -7.90 -13.86 -16.82
N VAL A 490 -8.27 -14.42 -15.68
CA VAL A 490 -9.05 -15.67 -15.59
C VAL A 490 -10.53 -15.36 -15.40
N LYS A 491 -11.39 -15.88 -16.29
CA LYS A 491 -12.85 -15.72 -16.24
C LYS A 491 -13.57 -17.06 -16.15
N ASN A 492 -14.64 -17.12 -15.37
CA ASN A 492 -15.51 -18.29 -15.34
C ASN A 492 -16.54 -18.27 -16.49
N GLU A 493 -17.31 -19.36 -16.64
CA GLU A 493 -18.39 -19.49 -17.64
C GLU A 493 -19.49 -18.42 -17.53
N LYS A 494 -19.64 -17.77 -16.37
CA LYS A 494 -20.59 -16.67 -16.14
C LYS A 494 -20.03 -15.31 -16.56
N GLY A 495 -18.77 -15.25 -16.98
CA GLY A 495 -18.06 -14.02 -17.32
C GLY A 495 -17.47 -13.27 -16.12
N ASP A 496 -17.62 -13.80 -14.90
CA ASP A 496 -17.01 -13.21 -13.70
C ASP A 496 -15.48 -13.42 -13.72
N ILE A 497 -14.73 -12.38 -13.34
CA ILE A 497 -13.28 -12.49 -13.14
C ILE A 497 -13.03 -13.26 -11.85
N VAL A 498 -12.24 -14.34 -11.95
CA VAL A 498 -11.83 -15.18 -10.84
C VAL A 498 -10.48 -14.71 -10.28
N GLY A 499 -9.56 -14.31 -11.16
CA GLY A 499 -8.22 -13.89 -10.79
C GLY A 499 -7.29 -13.69 -11.98
N GLU A 500 -5.99 -13.74 -11.73
CA GLU A 500 -4.93 -13.52 -12.74
C GLU A 500 -3.81 -14.56 -12.62
N LEU A 501 -3.29 -15.02 -13.77
CA LEU A 501 -2.17 -15.96 -13.88
C LEU A 501 -0.94 -15.28 -14.50
N ASP A 502 0.25 -15.69 -14.09
CA ASP A 502 1.52 -15.24 -14.71
C ASP A 502 1.60 -15.70 -16.17
N SER A 503 1.99 -14.80 -17.08
CA SER A 503 2.04 -15.10 -18.51
C SER A 503 3.02 -16.22 -18.83
N GLU A 504 4.15 -16.32 -18.12
CA GLU A 504 5.11 -17.37 -18.37
C GLU A 504 4.53 -18.74 -18.00
N TYR A 505 3.80 -18.82 -16.89
CA TYR A 505 3.09 -20.05 -16.51
C TYR A 505 2.07 -20.45 -17.59
N VAL A 506 1.32 -19.47 -18.11
CA VAL A 506 0.36 -19.70 -19.19
C VAL A 506 1.06 -20.24 -20.44
N PHE A 507 2.09 -19.56 -20.94
CA PHE A 507 2.78 -19.95 -22.16
C PHE A 507 3.52 -21.29 -22.02
N LYS A 508 4.25 -21.49 -20.91
CA LYS A 508 5.11 -22.67 -20.76
C LYS A 508 4.37 -23.92 -20.33
N THR A 509 3.35 -23.79 -19.49
CA THR A 509 2.80 -24.94 -18.75
C THR A 509 1.31 -25.15 -19.02
N LEU A 510 0.52 -24.09 -19.14
CA LEU A 510 -0.93 -24.20 -19.15
C LEU A 510 -1.46 -24.72 -20.49
N ARG A 511 -2.39 -25.68 -20.45
CA ARG A 511 -3.10 -26.22 -21.62
C ARG A 511 -4.60 -26.33 -21.33
N VAL A 512 -5.42 -26.31 -22.38
CA VAL A 512 -6.86 -26.59 -22.27
C VAL A 512 -7.07 -28.00 -21.69
N GLY A 513 -8.03 -28.12 -20.77
CA GLY A 513 -8.31 -29.35 -20.02
C GLY A 513 -7.46 -29.52 -18.75
N ASN A 514 -6.39 -28.73 -18.55
CA ASN A 514 -5.69 -28.72 -17.27
C ASN A 514 -6.59 -28.26 -16.14
N VAL A 515 -6.32 -28.73 -14.92
CA VAL A 515 -6.99 -28.26 -13.71
C VAL A 515 -5.99 -27.47 -12.88
N ILE A 516 -6.38 -26.26 -12.51
CA ILE A 516 -5.57 -25.37 -11.68
C ILE A 516 -6.26 -25.08 -10.35
N ARG A 517 -5.46 -24.72 -9.34
CA ARG A 517 -5.95 -24.14 -8.09
C ARG A 517 -5.76 -22.62 -8.12
N LEU A 518 -6.83 -21.87 -7.91
CA LEU A 518 -6.80 -20.41 -7.84
C LEU A 518 -7.94 -19.91 -6.93
N ALA A 519 -7.62 -19.00 -6.03
CA ALA A 519 -8.54 -18.49 -5.02
C ALA A 519 -9.11 -19.63 -4.13
N GLY A 520 -8.29 -20.62 -3.81
CA GLY A 520 -8.68 -21.77 -2.98
C GLY A 520 -9.63 -22.76 -3.68
N LYS A 521 -10.03 -22.51 -4.93
CA LYS A 521 -10.94 -23.34 -5.72
C LYS A 521 -10.21 -24.05 -6.86
N LYS A 522 -10.82 -25.13 -7.36
CA LYS A 522 -10.32 -25.89 -8.51
C LYS A 522 -11.04 -25.47 -9.78
N TRP A 523 -10.27 -25.26 -10.85
CA TRP A 523 -10.77 -24.72 -12.12
C TRP A 523 -10.23 -25.55 -13.28
N VAL A 524 -11.10 -26.07 -14.15
CA VAL A 524 -10.71 -26.68 -15.43
C VAL A 524 -10.56 -25.58 -16.47
N ILE A 525 -9.44 -25.54 -17.17
CA ILE A 525 -9.22 -24.62 -18.30
C ILE A 525 -10.07 -25.05 -19.49
N THR A 526 -10.96 -24.18 -19.96
CA THR A 526 -11.83 -24.44 -21.12
C THR A 526 -11.30 -23.80 -22.39
N ALA A 527 -10.66 -22.65 -22.29
CA ALA A 527 -10.01 -21.98 -23.42
C ALA A 527 -8.89 -21.04 -22.94
N ILE A 528 -7.91 -20.79 -23.82
CA ILE A 528 -6.83 -19.82 -23.62
C ILE A 528 -6.83 -18.92 -24.86
N ASP A 529 -7.00 -17.62 -24.65
CA ASP A 529 -6.91 -16.59 -25.68
C ASP A 529 -5.63 -15.77 -25.43
N GLU A 530 -4.61 -16.09 -26.22
CA GLU A 530 -3.29 -15.45 -26.16
C GLU A 530 -3.30 -14.01 -26.67
N VAL A 531 -4.25 -13.65 -27.54
CA VAL A 531 -4.35 -12.32 -28.13
C VAL A 531 -4.96 -11.34 -27.12
N THR A 532 -6.03 -11.76 -26.45
CA THR A 532 -6.71 -10.93 -25.45
C THR A 532 -6.18 -11.14 -24.03
N GLN A 533 -5.18 -12.00 -23.86
CA GLN A 533 -4.62 -12.41 -22.56
C GLN A 533 -5.70 -12.90 -21.58
N MET A 534 -6.64 -13.71 -22.08
CA MET A 534 -7.73 -14.28 -21.28
C MET A 534 -7.61 -15.79 -21.15
N VAL A 535 -7.90 -16.31 -19.95
CA VAL A 535 -8.04 -17.74 -19.68
C VAL A 535 -9.47 -17.99 -19.20
N TYR A 536 -10.18 -18.89 -19.86
CA TYR A 536 -11.55 -19.26 -19.52
C TYR A 536 -11.55 -20.57 -18.72
N VAL A 537 -12.36 -20.60 -17.66
CA VAL A 537 -12.41 -21.74 -16.74
C VAL A 537 -13.82 -22.12 -16.32
N ARG A 538 -13.97 -23.37 -15.89
CA ARG A 538 -15.17 -23.89 -15.19
C ARG A 538 -14.78 -24.57 -13.88
N GLU A 539 -15.65 -24.56 -12.88
CA GLU A 539 -15.35 -25.13 -11.57
C GLU A 539 -15.21 -26.66 -11.66
N ALA A 540 -14.21 -27.21 -10.97
CA ALA A 540 -13.88 -28.65 -10.97
C ALA A 540 -14.17 -29.29 -9.61
N GLN A 541 -14.66 -30.53 -9.57
CA GLN A 541 -14.92 -31.24 -8.29
C GLN A 541 -13.81 -32.25 -7.93
N GLU A 542 -13.45 -33.19 -8.81
CA GLU A 542 -12.65 -34.37 -8.40
C GLU A 542 -11.25 -34.49 -9.00
N GLN A 543 -10.85 -33.58 -9.89
CA GLN A 543 -9.54 -33.66 -10.55
C GLN A 543 -8.43 -33.04 -9.67
N THR A 544 -7.23 -33.64 -9.70
CA THR A 544 -6.04 -33.15 -8.98
C THR A 544 -5.56 -31.85 -9.62
N PRO A 545 -5.58 -30.71 -8.92
CA PRO A 545 -5.18 -29.44 -9.49
C PRO A 545 -3.65 -29.26 -9.47
N VAL A 546 -3.14 -28.54 -10.46
CA VAL A 546 -1.80 -27.95 -10.44
C VAL A 546 -1.88 -26.55 -9.83
N ILE A 547 -0.93 -26.18 -8.99
CA ILE A 547 -0.87 -24.84 -8.43
C ILE A 547 0.01 -23.98 -9.35
N PRO A 548 -0.50 -22.86 -9.88
CA PRO A 548 0.29 -21.98 -10.73
C PRO A 548 1.55 -21.47 -10.02
N PHE A 549 2.61 -21.20 -10.79
CA PHE A 549 3.74 -20.43 -10.28
C PHE A 549 3.63 -18.97 -10.75
N TRP A 550 4.27 -18.06 -10.01
CA TRP A 550 4.38 -16.64 -10.34
C TRP A 550 5.84 -16.22 -10.21
N ARG A 551 6.38 -15.49 -11.20
CA ARG A 551 7.79 -15.03 -11.16
C ARG A 551 7.99 -13.89 -10.14
N GLY A 552 9.21 -13.82 -9.60
CA GLY A 552 9.66 -12.70 -8.77
C GLY A 552 8.96 -12.58 -7.41
N GLU A 553 8.48 -13.71 -6.86
CA GLU A 553 7.84 -13.73 -5.54
C GLU A 553 8.82 -14.12 -4.43
N GLY A 554 8.87 -13.29 -3.39
CA GLY A 554 9.66 -13.48 -2.16
C GLY A 554 10.01 -12.13 -1.54
N PRO A 555 10.03 -11.99 -0.21
CA PRO A 555 10.49 -10.76 0.41
C PRO A 555 11.98 -10.56 0.13
N GLU A 556 12.38 -9.31 -0.09
CA GLU A 556 13.79 -8.94 0.02
C GLU A 556 14.16 -8.89 1.50
N VAL A 557 15.30 -9.49 1.84
CA VAL A 557 15.83 -9.45 3.21
C VAL A 557 16.56 -8.12 3.41
N SER A 558 16.27 -7.42 4.50
CA SER A 558 16.94 -6.15 4.80
C SER A 558 18.42 -6.35 5.17
N MET A 559 19.24 -5.32 4.98
CA MET A 559 20.65 -5.40 5.36
C MET A 559 20.78 -5.51 6.87
N GLU A 560 19.92 -4.84 7.62
CA GLU A 560 19.86 -4.94 9.08
C GLU A 560 19.61 -6.38 9.54
N VAL A 561 18.68 -7.10 8.90
CA VAL A 561 18.45 -8.53 9.18
C VAL A 561 19.67 -9.37 8.78
N ILE A 562 20.26 -9.14 7.61
CA ILE A 562 21.47 -9.86 7.14
C ILE A 562 22.64 -9.67 8.13
N ASP A 563 22.88 -8.45 8.59
CA ASP A 563 23.95 -8.13 9.53
C ASP A 563 23.72 -8.83 10.88
N GLU A 564 22.47 -8.89 11.36
CA GLU A 564 22.14 -9.61 12.59
C GLU A 564 22.24 -11.13 12.41
N MET A 565 21.86 -11.68 11.25
CA MET A 565 22.10 -13.10 10.93
C MET A 565 23.59 -13.44 11.01
N TYR A 566 24.45 -12.57 10.47
CA TYR A 566 25.91 -12.73 10.56
C TYR A 566 26.41 -12.67 12.02
N ALA A 567 25.87 -11.74 12.82
CA ALA A 567 26.21 -11.64 14.24
C ALA A 567 25.85 -12.92 15.01
N ILE A 568 24.65 -13.46 14.79
CA ILE A 568 24.19 -14.72 15.40
C ILE A 568 25.11 -15.88 15.01
N LEU A 569 25.46 -16.00 13.73
CA LEU A 569 26.37 -17.06 13.27
C LEU A 569 27.75 -16.93 13.93
N LYS A 570 28.27 -15.70 14.08
CA LYS A 570 29.54 -15.45 14.74
C LYS A 570 29.50 -15.87 16.21
N GLU A 571 28.44 -15.53 16.93
CA GLU A 571 28.21 -15.98 18.32
C GLU A 571 28.23 -17.52 18.39
N MET A 572 27.47 -18.21 17.54
CA MET A 572 27.41 -19.68 17.53
C MET A 572 28.72 -20.38 17.18
N VAL A 573 29.60 -19.74 16.40
CA VAL A 573 30.92 -20.29 16.07
C VAL A 573 31.90 -20.08 17.23
N LEU A 574 31.85 -18.93 17.89
CA LEU A 574 32.69 -18.64 19.06
C LEU A 574 32.33 -19.56 20.24
N ASP A 575 31.04 -19.79 20.50
CA ASP A 575 30.56 -20.72 21.53
C ASP A 575 30.94 -22.19 21.28
N LYS A 576 31.44 -22.54 20.09
CA LYS A 576 31.95 -23.88 19.76
C LYS A 576 33.47 -24.00 19.86
N LEU A 577 34.16 -22.87 19.95
CA LEU A 577 35.63 -22.79 20.05
C LEU A 577 36.09 -22.67 21.52
N ASP A 578 35.24 -22.12 22.37
CA ASP A 578 35.34 -22.17 23.84
C ASP A 578 34.70 -23.45 24.41
#